data_AF-A0A9P7VQC5-F1
#
_entry.id   AF-A0A9P7VQC5-F1
#
_cell.length_a   1.000
_cell.length_b   1.000
_cell.length_c   1.000
_cell.angle_alpha   90.00
_cell.angle_beta   90.00
_cell.angle_gamma   90.00
#
_symmetry.space_group_name_H-M   'P 1'
#
loop_
_entity.id
_entity.type
_entity.pdbx_description
1 polymer ?
#
loop_
_entity_poly.entity_id
_entity_poly.type
_entity_poly.pdbx_seq_one_letter_code
_entity_poly.pdbx_strand_id
1 'polypeptide(L)'
;MRNNKDWLSPTVKLNDIPILASITCLSICPNFLDGNKERPNFFYRLFHTCRELQHLDVSCASSVLLTDFLGSLCVAPRLHSFVLTRPRKVNEGDFTKAAMRAARMHHDLREFTFRDVNPWDHWDYLTILTGHSGRRA
;
A
#
# COMPACT_ATOMS: atom_id res chain seq x y z
N MET A 1 -9.04 16.97 -24.59
CA MET A 1 -7.80 16.53 -23.90
C MET A 1 -8.09 15.20 -23.23
N ARG A 2 -7.18 14.23 -23.33
CA ARG A 2 -7.42 12.81 -23.06
C ARG A 2 -7.88 12.59 -21.61
N ASN A 3 -9.07 11.99 -21.45
CA ASN A 3 -9.50 11.29 -20.24
C ASN A 3 -8.55 10.09 -20.04
N ASN A 4 -7.38 10.33 -19.47
CA ASN A 4 -6.63 9.25 -18.85
C ASN A 4 -7.45 8.86 -17.62
N LYS A 5 -8.30 7.84 -17.79
CA LYS A 5 -8.80 7.08 -16.65
C LYS A 5 -7.53 6.66 -15.90
N ASP A 6 -7.32 7.20 -14.70
CA ASP A 6 -6.25 6.76 -13.83
C ASP A 6 -6.60 5.36 -13.32
N TRP A 7 -6.23 4.34 -14.10
CA TRP A 7 -6.43 2.92 -13.75
C TRP A 7 -5.70 2.54 -12.45
N LEU A 8 -4.88 3.46 -11.92
CA LEU A 8 -4.00 3.34 -10.77
C LEU A 8 -4.35 4.32 -9.63
N SER A 9 -5.50 5.01 -9.71
CA SER A 9 -6.01 5.79 -8.59
C SER A 9 -6.63 4.85 -7.54
N PRO A 10 -6.46 5.08 -6.23
CA PRO A 10 -7.20 4.38 -5.18
C PRO A 10 -8.72 4.47 -5.34
N THR A 11 -9.20 5.48 -6.08
CA THR A 11 -10.61 5.71 -6.38
C THR A 11 -11.11 4.98 -7.63
N VAL A 12 -10.25 4.24 -8.34
CA VAL A 12 -10.65 3.49 -9.54
C VAL A 12 -11.78 2.53 -9.22
N LYS A 13 -12.78 2.43 -10.09
CA LYS A 13 -13.88 1.47 -9.97
C LYS A 13 -13.39 0.10 -10.43
N LEU A 14 -12.76 -0.66 -9.53
CA LEU A 14 -12.23 -2.00 -9.82
C LEU A 14 -13.29 -2.96 -10.39
N ASN A 15 -14.54 -2.83 -9.96
CA ASN A 15 -15.66 -3.63 -10.46
C ASN A 15 -15.96 -3.42 -11.96
N ASP A 16 -15.51 -2.32 -12.55
CA ASP A 16 -15.72 -2.03 -13.99
C ASP A 16 -14.67 -2.75 -14.87
N ILE A 17 -13.78 -3.55 -14.27
CA ILE A 17 -12.69 -4.26 -14.95
C ILE A 17 -12.94 -5.78 -14.77
N PRO A 18 -13.74 -6.42 -15.65
CA PRO A 18 -14.22 -7.79 -15.44
C PRO A 18 -13.11 -8.82 -15.28
N ILE A 19 -11.97 -8.61 -15.93
CA ILE A 19 -10.82 -9.53 -15.85
C ILE A 19 -10.28 -9.64 -14.43
N LEU A 20 -10.43 -8.61 -13.58
CA LEU A 20 -9.96 -8.64 -12.19
C LEU A 20 -10.62 -9.73 -11.35
N ALA A 21 -11.81 -10.20 -11.70
CA ALA A 21 -12.50 -11.25 -10.96
C ALA A 21 -11.79 -12.62 -11.03
N SER A 22 -11.00 -12.86 -12.08
CA SER A 22 -10.33 -14.15 -12.31
C SER A 22 -8.81 -14.10 -12.19
N ILE A 23 -8.21 -12.94 -11.88
CA ILE A 23 -6.76 -12.84 -11.76
C ILE A 23 -6.27 -13.57 -10.50
N THR A 24 -5.17 -14.29 -10.66
CA THR A 24 -4.46 -14.94 -9.56
C THR A 24 -3.19 -14.16 -9.16
N CYS A 25 -2.66 -13.34 -10.06
CA CYS A 25 -1.46 -12.54 -9.82
C CYS A 25 -1.72 -11.10 -10.26
N LEU A 26 -1.39 -10.14 -9.41
CA LEU A 26 -1.54 -8.72 -9.69
C LEU A 26 -0.30 -7.96 -9.25
N SER A 27 0.27 -7.17 -10.16
CA SER A 27 1.24 -6.15 -9.83
C SER A 27 0.64 -4.78 -10.15
N ILE A 28 0.60 -3.90 -9.17
CA ILE A 28 -0.02 -2.57 -9.28
C ILE A 28 0.87 -1.50 -8.69
N CYS A 29 0.75 -0.30 -9.28
CA CYS A 29 1.44 0.88 -8.80
C CYS A 29 0.47 1.99 -8.36
N PRO A 30 -0.29 1.79 -7.27
CA PRO A 30 -1.29 2.76 -6.85
C PRO A 30 -0.63 4.04 -6.35
N ASN A 31 -1.18 5.19 -6.75
CA ASN A 31 -0.76 6.49 -6.22
C ASN A 31 -1.73 6.91 -5.11
N PHE A 32 -1.40 6.59 -3.85
CA PHE A 32 -2.18 7.08 -2.73
C PHE A 32 -1.87 8.57 -2.55
N LEU A 33 -2.62 9.49 -3.16
CA LEU A 33 -2.41 10.94 -2.97
C LEU A 33 -2.54 11.29 -1.48
N ASP A 34 -1.49 11.88 -0.91
CA ASP A 34 -1.41 12.34 0.49
C ASP A 34 -2.40 13.50 0.68
N GLY A 35 -3.61 13.19 1.17
CA GLY A 35 -4.65 14.20 1.42
C GLY A 35 -6.08 13.72 1.20
N ASN A 36 -6.30 12.60 0.50
CA ASN A 36 -7.65 12.07 0.34
C ASN A 36 -8.11 11.37 1.63
N LYS A 37 -9.12 11.97 2.27
CA LYS A 37 -9.82 11.44 3.46
C LYS A 37 -10.55 10.11 3.17
N GLU A 38 -10.78 9.79 1.90
CA GLU A 38 -11.38 8.54 1.41
C GLU A 38 -10.35 7.42 1.18
N ARG A 39 -9.36 7.30 2.07
CA ARG A 39 -8.38 6.20 2.03
C ARG A 39 -8.80 4.88 2.71
N PRO A 40 -9.93 4.70 3.42
CA PRO A 40 -10.20 3.39 4.01
C PRO A 40 -10.71 2.46 2.90
N ASN A 41 -10.18 1.24 2.82
CA ASN A 41 -10.71 0.11 2.05
C ASN A 41 -10.18 -0.06 0.62
N PHE A 42 -8.99 0.45 0.27
CA PHE A 42 -8.41 0.10 -1.04
C PHE A 42 -8.17 -1.40 -1.14
N PHE A 43 -7.49 -1.98 -0.15
CA PHE A 43 -7.19 -3.41 -0.12
C PHE A 43 -8.46 -4.24 -0.03
N TYR A 44 -9.43 -3.84 0.80
CA TYR A 44 -10.73 -4.49 0.91
C TYR A 44 -11.45 -4.55 -0.45
N ARG A 45 -11.53 -3.43 -1.16
CA ARG A 45 -12.15 -3.38 -2.49
C ARG A 45 -11.39 -4.25 -3.48
N LEU A 46 -10.07 -4.20 -3.45
CA LEU A 46 -9.22 -5.01 -4.31
C LEU A 46 -9.46 -6.51 -4.12
N PHE A 47 -9.45 -6.98 -2.88
CA PHE A 47 -9.67 -8.38 -2.55
C PHE A 47 -11.10 -8.83 -2.80
N HIS A 48 -12.09 -7.96 -2.56
CA HIS A 48 -13.48 -8.26 -2.87
C HIS A 48 -13.71 -8.43 -4.39
N THR A 49 -13.03 -7.63 -5.22
CA THR A 49 -13.08 -7.75 -6.68
C THR A 49 -12.23 -8.94 -7.16
N CYS A 50 -11.00 -9.10 -6.66
CA CYS A 50 -10.04 -10.12 -7.09
C CYS A 50 -10.06 -11.34 -6.16
N ARG A 51 -11.17 -12.09 -6.17
CA ARG A 51 -11.40 -13.21 -5.22
C ARG A 51 -10.44 -14.37 -5.40
N GLU A 52 -9.89 -14.52 -6.61
CA GLU A 52 -8.95 -15.58 -6.98
C GLU A 52 -7.49 -15.18 -6.74
N LEU A 53 -7.24 -13.98 -6.21
CA LEU A 53 -5.90 -13.42 -6.08
C LEU A 53 -5.05 -14.19 -5.08
N GLN A 54 -3.91 -14.69 -5.56
CA GLN A 54 -2.91 -15.44 -4.80
C GLN A 54 -1.64 -14.63 -4.57
N HIS A 55 -1.28 -13.75 -5.52
CA HIS A 55 -0.06 -12.96 -5.46
C HIS A 55 -0.36 -11.49 -5.72
N LEU A 56 0.00 -10.63 -4.76
CA LEU A 56 -0.16 -9.18 -4.87
C LEU A 56 1.19 -8.48 -4.68
N ASP A 57 1.64 -7.76 -5.71
CA ASP A 57 2.76 -6.84 -5.64
C ASP A 57 2.26 -5.39 -5.75
N VAL A 58 2.54 -4.59 -4.73
CA VAL A 58 2.18 -3.18 -4.67
C VAL A 58 3.44 -2.35 -4.64
N SER A 59 3.66 -1.54 -5.67
CA SER A 59 4.68 -0.50 -5.69
C SER A 59 4.03 0.86 -5.47
N CYS A 60 4.37 1.61 -4.43
CA CYS A 60 3.77 2.93 -4.25
C CYS A 60 4.75 3.92 -3.66
N ALA A 61 4.83 5.13 -4.21
CA ALA A 61 5.69 6.20 -3.72
C ALA A 61 5.00 7.11 -2.69
N SER A 62 3.99 6.58 -1.99
CA SER A 62 3.09 7.32 -1.10
C SER A 62 2.94 6.64 0.26
N SER A 63 2.29 7.31 1.21
CA SER A 63 2.02 6.74 2.53
C SER A 63 1.00 5.60 2.46
N VAL A 64 1.30 4.46 3.10
CA VAL A 64 0.43 3.28 3.15
C VAL A 64 -0.03 3.02 4.58
N LEU A 65 -1.33 2.79 4.72
CA LEU A 65 -1.91 2.29 5.98
C LEU A 65 -1.91 0.77 5.95
N LEU A 66 -0.89 0.14 6.53
CA LEU A 66 -0.80 -1.31 6.58
C LEU A 66 -1.92 -1.95 7.42
N THR A 67 -2.46 -1.19 8.37
CA THR A 67 -3.69 -1.58 9.08
C THR A 67 -4.88 -1.81 8.14
N ASP A 68 -4.98 -1.07 7.02
CA ASP A 68 -6.01 -1.28 5.99
C ASP A 68 -5.81 -2.62 5.29
N PHE A 69 -4.56 -2.94 4.93
CA PHE A 69 -4.21 -4.26 4.38
C PHE A 69 -4.55 -5.38 5.36
N LEU A 70 -4.05 -5.29 6.60
CA LEU A 70 -4.24 -6.32 7.62
C LEU A 70 -5.73 -6.54 7.90
N GLY A 71 -6.50 -5.46 8.09
CA GLY A 71 -7.95 -5.52 8.29
C GLY A 71 -8.73 -6.11 7.12
N SER A 72 -8.16 -6.08 5.92
CA SER A 72 -8.78 -6.60 4.70
C SER A 72 -8.41 -8.05 4.38
N LEU A 73 -7.46 -8.66 5.10
CA LEU A 73 -7.01 -10.03 4.81
C LEU A 73 -8.15 -11.06 4.92
N CYS A 74 -9.15 -10.83 5.77
CA CYS A 74 -10.27 -11.76 5.94
C CYS A 74 -11.12 -11.95 4.67
N VAL A 75 -11.06 -11.01 3.71
CA VAL A 75 -11.77 -11.11 2.41
C VAL A 75 -10.84 -11.50 1.27
N ALA A 76 -9.61 -11.93 1.56
CA ALA A 76 -8.59 -12.33 0.59
C ALA A 76 -8.17 -13.80 0.73
N PRO A 77 -9.11 -14.77 0.85
CA PRO A 77 -8.83 -16.12 1.37
C PRO A 77 -7.79 -16.92 0.58
N ARG A 78 -7.53 -16.56 -0.68
CA ARG A 78 -6.56 -17.25 -1.54
C ARG A 78 -5.19 -16.59 -1.55
N LEU A 79 -5.00 -15.48 -0.84
CA LEU A 79 -3.77 -14.69 -0.90
C LEU A 79 -2.62 -15.42 -0.22
N HIS A 80 -1.62 -15.78 -1.02
CA HIS A 80 -0.42 -16.49 -0.57
C HIS A 80 0.79 -15.58 -0.42
N SER A 81 0.89 -14.53 -1.25
CA SER A 81 2.05 -13.65 -1.28
C SER A 81 1.64 -12.19 -1.40
N PHE A 82 2.20 -11.37 -0.51
CA PHE A 82 2.09 -9.93 -0.55
C PHE A 82 3.47 -9.29 -0.55
N VAL A 83 3.70 -8.38 -1.49
CA VAL A 83 4.92 -7.59 -1.58
C VAL A 83 4.57 -6.10 -1.62
N LEU A 84 5.15 -5.33 -0.71
CA LEU A 84 5.05 -3.87 -0.72
C LEU A 84 6.41 -3.26 -1.03
N THR A 85 6.49 -2.50 -2.11
CA THR A 85 7.74 -1.94 -2.65
C THR A 85 7.72 -0.41 -2.61
N ARG A 86 8.81 0.20 -2.12
CA ARG A 86 9.05 1.65 -2.06
C ARG A 86 8.01 2.50 -1.30
N PRO A 87 7.31 2.03 -0.24
CA PRO A 87 6.36 2.87 0.46
C PRO A 87 7.07 4.11 1.03
N ARG A 88 6.52 5.32 0.80
CA ARG A 88 7.08 6.57 1.35
C ARG A 88 7.06 6.55 2.88
N LYS A 89 5.94 6.11 3.44
CA LYS A 89 5.72 5.96 4.88
C LYS A 89 4.76 4.81 5.11
N VAL A 90 5.01 4.00 6.14
CA VAL A 90 4.09 2.97 6.60
C VAL A 90 3.62 3.33 8.01
N ASN A 91 2.33 3.20 8.29
CA ASN A 91 1.77 3.51 9.61
C ASN A 91 2.02 2.44 10.69
N GLU A 92 2.96 1.52 10.46
CA GLU A 92 3.38 0.53 11.44
C GLU A 92 4.88 0.74 11.71
N GLY A 93 5.22 1.04 12.96
CA GLY A 93 6.61 1.26 13.38
C GLY A 93 7.44 -0.01 13.50
N ASP A 94 6.81 -1.19 13.39
CA ASP A 94 7.43 -2.50 13.58
C ASP A 94 6.91 -3.49 12.53
N PHE A 95 7.63 -3.58 11.42
CA PHE A 95 7.28 -4.45 10.30
C PHE A 95 7.21 -5.93 10.69
N THR A 96 8.03 -6.35 11.65
CA THR A 96 8.01 -7.72 12.17
C THR A 96 6.69 -8.01 12.89
N LYS A 97 6.19 -7.07 13.71
CA LYS A 97 4.86 -7.20 14.34
C LYS A 97 3.73 -7.26 13.32
N ALA A 98 3.77 -6.44 12.28
CA ALA A 98 2.75 -6.51 11.23
C ALA A 98 2.79 -7.83 10.46
N ALA A 99 3.97 -8.33 10.11
CA ALA A 99 4.13 -9.63 9.47
C ALA A 99 3.56 -10.76 10.37
N MET A 100 3.88 -10.74 11.67
CA MET A 100 3.32 -11.69 12.63
C MET A 100 1.80 -11.59 12.75
N ARG A 101 1.23 -10.38 12.73
CA ARG A 101 -0.23 -10.18 12.72
C ARG A 101 -0.85 -10.74 11.45
N ALA A 102 -0.27 -10.47 10.29
CA ALA A 102 -0.72 -11.00 9.01
C ALA A 102 -0.74 -12.54 9.03
N ALA A 103 0.36 -13.15 9.47
CA ALA A 103 0.48 -14.60 9.58
C ALA A 103 -0.52 -15.23 10.57
N ARG A 104 -0.87 -14.52 11.66
CA ARG A 104 -1.91 -14.97 12.60
C ARG A 104 -3.32 -14.84 12.04
N MET A 105 -3.58 -13.84 11.20
CA MET A 105 -4.90 -13.54 10.66
C MET A 105 -5.22 -14.31 9.38
N HIS A 106 -4.19 -14.71 8.63
CA HIS A 106 -4.35 -15.34 7.32
C HIS A 106 -3.40 -16.54 7.19
N HIS A 107 -3.92 -17.73 7.48
CA HIS A 107 -3.13 -18.97 7.53
C HIS A 107 -2.49 -19.36 6.20
N ASP A 108 -3.09 -18.94 5.09
CA ASP A 108 -2.58 -19.24 3.75
C ASP A 108 -1.56 -18.21 3.26
N LEU A 109 -1.35 -17.10 3.99
CA LEU A 109 -0.35 -16.09 3.63
C LEU A 109 1.05 -16.62 3.99
N ARG A 110 1.82 -16.99 2.98
CA ARG A 110 3.16 -17.59 3.11
C ARG A 110 4.27 -16.57 3.00
N GLU A 111 4.04 -15.51 2.25
CA GLU A 111 5.04 -14.49 1.96
C GLU A 111 4.48 -13.10 2.27
N PHE A 112 5.21 -12.35 3.07
CA PHE A 112 4.88 -10.97 3.40
C PHE A 112 6.16 -10.15 3.41
N THR A 113 6.40 -9.42 2.32
CA THR A 113 7.69 -8.80 2.03
C THR A 113 7.58 -7.28 1.91
N PHE A 114 8.51 -6.57 2.53
CA PHE A 114 8.75 -5.16 2.22
C PHE A 114 10.06 -5.01 1.46
N ARG A 115 10.02 -4.29 0.34
CA ARG A 115 11.18 -3.97 -0.51
C ARG A 115 11.39 -2.47 -0.61
N ASP A 116 12.66 -2.06 -0.72
CA ASP A 116 13.06 -0.66 -0.91
C ASP A 116 12.37 0.29 0.07
N VAL A 117 12.17 -0.16 1.31
CA VAL A 117 11.64 0.68 2.38
C VAL A 117 12.71 1.70 2.66
N ASN A 118 12.48 2.95 2.26
CA ASN A 118 13.42 4.02 2.50
C ASN A 118 13.56 4.15 4.03
N PRO A 119 14.74 3.87 4.61
CA PRO A 119 14.80 3.56 6.03
C PRO A 119 14.49 4.76 6.93
N TRP A 120 14.45 5.99 6.40
CA TRP A 120 14.29 7.19 7.20
C TRP A 120 13.68 8.31 6.37
N ASP A 121 12.48 8.77 6.76
CA ASP A 121 12.03 10.13 6.45
C ASP A 121 12.96 11.11 7.19
N HIS A 122 14.16 11.37 6.66
CA HIS A 122 15.05 12.43 7.13
C HIS A 122 14.54 13.83 6.78
N TRP A 123 13.22 14.04 6.72
CA TRP A 123 12.65 15.39 6.62
C TRP A 123 13.03 16.27 7.82
N ASP A 124 13.47 15.66 8.94
CA ASP A 124 14.07 16.40 10.05
C ASP A 124 15.46 16.98 9.72
N TYR A 125 16.23 16.41 8.79
CA TYR A 125 17.58 16.92 8.47
C TYR A 125 17.57 18.11 7.51
N LEU A 126 16.62 18.19 6.57
CA LEU A 126 16.53 19.33 5.67
C LEU A 126 15.99 20.58 6.37
N THR A 127 15.17 20.43 7.41
CA THR A 127 14.69 21.55 8.22
C THR A 127 15.81 22.15 9.09
N ILE A 128 16.79 21.33 9.50
CA ILE A 128 17.95 21.79 10.28
C ILE A 128 19.00 22.48 9.39
N LEU A 129 19.18 22.05 8.14
CA LEU A 129 20.18 22.62 7.24
C LEU A 129 19.75 23.93 6.56
N THR A 130 18.45 24.25 6.51
CA THR A 130 17.96 25.53 5.95
C THR A 130 17.50 26.54 7.02
N GLY A 131 17.66 26.22 8.30
CA GLY A 131 17.08 26.98 9.42
C GLY A 131 18.01 27.92 10.19
N HIS A 132 19.30 28.04 9.85
CA HIS A 132 20.22 29.00 10.49
C HIS A 132 21.01 29.78 9.43
N SER A 133 20.34 30.73 8.79
CA SER A 133 21.02 31.91 8.26
C SER A 133 20.12 33.13 8.43
N GLY A 134 20.57 34.04 9.31
CA GLY A 134 20.06 35.41 9.37
C GLY A 134 19.11 35.74 10.52
N ARG A 135 19.67 36.12 11.67
CA ARG A 135 19.48 37.47 12.27
C ARG A 135 20.26 37.56 13.59
N ARG A 136 21.50 38.02 13.50
CA ARG A 136 22.17 38.82 14.54
C ARG A 136 22.79 40.02 13.85
N ALA A 137 22.09 41.15 13.98
CA ALA A 137 22.61 42.52 14.04
C ALA A 137 21.49 43.34 14.67
#